data_AF-A0A450V931-F1
#
_entry.id   AF-A0A450V931-F1
#
_cell.length_a   1.000
_cell.length_b   1.000
_cell.length_c   1.000
_cell.angle_alpha   90.00
_cell.angle_beta   90.00
_cell.angle_gamma   90.00
#
_symmetry.space_group_name_H-M   'P 1'
#
loop_
_entity.id
_entity.type
_entity.pdbx_description
1 polymer ?
#
loop_
_entity_poly.entity_id
_entity_poly.type
_entity_poly.pdbx_seq_one_letter_code
_entity_poly.pdbx_strand_id
1 'polypeptide(L)' 'METWEQLLVGAAAILLLLWFWPSARKAVKEAPKGTQEDWLGVIKPIGWVIAFVIFLILIGRA' A
#
# COMPACT_ATOMS: atom_id res chain seq x y z
N MET A 1 3.53 31.64 11.70
CA MET A 1 4.46 30.78 12.44
C MET A 1 5.79 31.48 12.44
N GLU A 2 6.35 31.69 13.62
CA GLU A 2 7.65 32.32 13.82
C GLU A 2 8.76 31.32 13.42
N THR A 3 9.94 31.79 13.00
CA THR A 3 10.99 30.93 12.41
C THR A 3 11.48 29.85 13.40
N TRP A 4 11.52 30.16 14.69
CA TRP A 4 11.88 29.20 15.74
C TRP A 4 10.84 28.10 15.93
N GLU A 5 9.54 28.43 15.81
CA GLU A 5 8.46 27.44 15.85
C GLU A 5 8.59 26.44 14.70
N GLN A 6 8.94 26.93 13.50
CA GLN A 6 9.13 26.08 12.33
C GLN A 6 10.32 25.12 12.50
N LEU A 7 11.41 25.59 13.12
CA LEU A 7 12.56 24.74 13.45
C LEU A 7 12.22 23.67 14.47
N LEU A 8 11.45 24.01 15.51
CA LEU A 8 11.00 23.06 16.52
C LEU A 8 10.09 21.98 15.93
N VAL A 9 9.16 22.38 15.05
CA VAL A 9 8.28 21.43 14.34
C VAL A 9 9.10 20.50 13.44
N GLY A 10 10.09 21.04 12.72
CA GLY A 10 11.00 20.23 11.89
C GLY A 10 11.81 19.23 12.72
N ALA A 11 12.37 19.68 13.85
CA ALA A 11 13.12 18.81 14.76
C ALA A 11 12.22 17.72 15.37
N ALA A 12 10.99 18.06 15.77
CA ALA A 12 10.01 17.11 16.29
C ALA A 12 9.62 16.07 15.22
N ALA A 13 9.43 16.48 13.97
CA ALA A 13 9.14 15.56 12.87
C ALA A 13 10.30 14.57 12.65
N ILE A 14 11.55 15.03 12.68
CA ILE A 14 12.72 14.16 12.57
C ILE A 14 12.79 13.18 13.75
N LEU A 15 12.57 13.65 14.99
CA LEU A 15 12.56 12.78 16.17
C LEU A 15 11.47 11.72 16.11
N LEU A 16 10.27 12.09 15.66
CA LEU A 16 9.19 11.13 15.43
C LEU A 16 9.57 10.11 14.37
N LEU A 17 10.13 10.53 13.24
CA LEU A 17 10.61 9.61 12.21
C LEU A 17 11.66 8.64 12.77
N LEU A 18 12.64 9.12 13.55
CA LEU A 18 13.65 8.27 14.18
C LEU A 18 13.06 7.32 15.23
N TRP A 19 12.05 7.75 15.98
CA TRP A 19 11.34 6.94 16.97
C TRP A 19 10.52 5.82 16.32
N PHE A 20 9.80 6.14 15.23
CA PHE A 20 8.98 5.17 14.51
C PHE A 20 9.80 4.29 13.55
N TRP A 21 10.96 4.75 13.10
CA TRP A 21 11.85 4.02 12.19
C TRP A 21 12.14 2.55 12.60
N PRO A 22 12.56 2.24 13.84
CA PRO A 22 12.83 0.85 14.25
C PRO A 22 11.58 -0.02 14.23
N SER A 23 10.44 0.54 14.64
CA SER A 23 9.15 -0.16 14.63
C SER A 23 8.68 -0.43 13.20
N ALA A 24 8.71 0.58 12.34
CA ALA A 24 8.40 0.46 10.92
C ALA A 24 9.32 -0.56 10.23
N ARG A 25 10.61 -0.56 10.54
CA ARG A 25 11.56 -1.58 10.04
C ARG A 25 11.20 -2.98 10.49
N LYS A 26 10.82 -3.18 11.75
CA LYS A 26 10.37 -4.48 12.26
C LYS A 26 9.10 -4.94 11.54
N ALA A 27 8.11 -4.06 11.43
CA ALA A 27 6.86 -4.35 10.73
C ALA A 27 7.09 -4.75 9.27
N VAL A 28 7.99 -4.06 8.55
CA VAL A 28 8.35 -4.43 7.16
C VAL A 28 9.13 -5.74 7.10
N LYS A 29 10.01 -6.01 8.08
CA LYS A 29 10.82 -7.24 8.12
C LYS A 29 9.99 -8.47 8.48
N GLU A 30 9.03 -8.31 9.39
CA GLU A 30 8.14 -9.35 9.91
C GLU A 30 6.84 -9.46 9.11
N ALA A 31 6.58 -8.53 8.19
CA ALA A 31 5.44 -8.61 7.29
C ALA A 31 5.46 -9.95 6.54
N PRO A 32 4.31 -10.66 6.48
CA PRO A 32 4.21 -11.87 5.70
C PRO A 32 4.60 -11.57 4.27
N LYS A 33 5.64 -12.26 3.78
CA LYS A 33 6.02 -12.18 2.36
C LYS A 33 4.89 -12.82 1.58
N GLY A 34 4.25 -12.06 0.69
CA GLY A 34 3.21 -12.60 -0.19
C GLY A 34 3.71 -13.88 -0.85
N THR A 35 3.05 -14.99 -0.55
CA THR A 35 3.39 -16.32 -1.04
C THR A 35 2.80 -16.52 -2.44
N GLN A 36 3.29 -17.51 -3.19
CA GLN A 36 2.65 -17.87 -4.46
C GLN A 36 1.16 -18.17 -4.31
N GLU A 37 0.76 -18.77 -3.18
CA GLU A 37 -0.66 -19.04 -2.86
C GLU A 37 -1.48 -17.77 -2.70
N ASP A 38 -0.94 -16.70 -2.10
CA ASP A 38 -1.64 -15.41 -2.00
C ASP A 38 -1.92 -14.80 -3.38
N TRP A 39 -0.95 -14.91 -4.29
CA TRP A 39 -1.10 -14.46 -5.68
C TRP A 39 -2.10 -15.32 -6.46
N LEU A 40 -2.09 -16.64 -6.24
CA LEU A 40 -3.09 -17.57 -6.79
C LEU A 40 -4.50 -17.29 -6.25
N GLY A 41 -4.63 -16.90 -4.97
CA GLY A 41 -5.90 -16.51 -4.37
C GLY A 41 -6.52 -15.28 -5.03
N VAL A 42 -5.68 -14.32 -5.43
CA VAL A 42 -6.11 -13.07 -6.08
C VAL A 42 -6.33 -13.23 -7.60
N ILE A 43 -5.76 -14.26 -8.23
CA ILE A 43 -5.92 -14.47 -9.69
C ILE A 43 -7.36 -14.78 -10.10
N LYS A 44 -8.10 -15.48 -9.23
CA LYS A 44 -9.49 -15.87 -9.49
C LYS A 44 -10.45 -14.68 -9.51
N PRO A 45 -10.47 -13.76 -8.51
CA PRO A 45 -11.30 -12.56 -8.60
C PRO A 45 -10.87 -11.62 -9.73
N ILE A 46 -9.56 -11.49 -10.03
CA ILE A 46 -9.09 -10.70 -11.18
C ILE A 46 -9.62 -11.29 -12.49
N GLY A 47 -9.53 -12.61 -12.67
CA GLY A 47 -10.06 -13.30 -13.85
C GLY A 47 -11.56 -13.06 -14.04
N TRP A 48 -12.34 -13.08 -12.96
CA TRP A 48 -13.77 -12.73 -12.99
C TRP A 48 -14.02 -11.31 -13.47
N VAL A 49 -13.27 -10.33 -12.96
CA VAL A 49 -13.40 -8.93 -13.38
C VAL A 49 -13.09 -8.78 -14.87
N ILE A 50 -12.00 -9.41 -15.34
CA ILE A 50 -11.61 -9.37 -16.76
C ILE A 50 -12.70 -10.01 -17.63
N ALA A 51 -13.19 -11.19 -17.26
CA ALA A 51 -14.25 -11.87 -17.99
C ALA A 51 -15.54 -11.05 -18.05
N PHE A 52 -15.91 -10.40 -16.95
CA PHE A 52 -17.07 -9.52 -16.89
C PHE A 52 -16.92 -8.30 -17.82
N VAL A 53 -15.76 -7.64 -17.83
CA VAL A 53 -15.49 -6.51 -18.74
C VAL A 53 -15.55 -6.96 -20.20
N ILE A 54 -14.97 -8.11 -20.54
CA ILE A 54 -15.05 -8.67 -21.90
C ILE A 54 -16.51 -8.93 -22.29
N PHE A 55 -17.29 -9.55 -21.41
CA PHE A 55 -18.71 -9.79 -21.62
C PHE A 55 -19.48 -8.49 -21.90
N LEU A 56 -19.25 -7.44 -21.10
CA LEU A 56 -19.85 -6.12 -21.32
C LEU A 56 -19.47 -5.51 -22.68
N ILE A 57 -18.20 -5.63 -23.07
CA ILE A 57 -17.72 -5.15 -24.37
C ILE A 57 -18.41 -5.87 -25.53
N LEU A 58 -18.58 -7.19 -25.41
CA LEU A 58 -19.22 -8.00 -26.44
C LEU A 58 -20.70 -7.64 -26.60
N ILE A 59 -21.43 -7.45 -25.48
CA ILE A 59 -22.83 -7.03 -25.51
C ILE A 59 -23.00 -5.59 -25.99
N GLY A 60 -22.11 -4.67 -25.60
CA GLY A 60 -22.19 -3.27 -26.01
C GLY A 60 -21.74 -2.99 -27.45
N ARG A 61 -21.11 -3.98 -28.11
CA ARG A 61 -20.73 -3.93 -29.53
C ARG A 61 -21.70 -4.69 -30.44
N ALA A 62 -22.61 -5.49 -29.88
CA ALA A 62 -23.71 -6.15 -30.58
C ALA A 62 -24.88 -5.17 -30.75
#